data_AF-A0A2E1ASD8-F1
#
_entry.id   AF-A0A2E1ASD8-F1
#
_cell.length_a   1.000
_cell.length_b   1.000
_cell.length_c   1.000
_cell.angle_alpha   90.00
_cell.angle_beta   90.00
_cell.angle_gamma   90.00
#
_symmetry.space_group_name_H-M   'P 1'
#
loop_
_entity.id
_entity.type
_entity.pdbx_description
1 polymer ?
#
loop_
_entity_poly.entity_id
_entity_poly.type
_entity_poly.pdbx_seq_one_letter_code
_entity_poly.pdbx_strand_id
1 'polypeptide(L)'
;MYLTISAQKMGSTYNSSVGNYVDYLEKENEDRSPELREEFFDQENDSVSPQTVIDEIDANTAKLRQKDPKFYSIVVSPNQRE
;
A
#
# COMPACT_ATOMS: atom_id res chain seq x y z
N MET A 1 11.58 0.54 18.17
CA MET A 1 11.21 0.33 16.76
C MET A 1 10.61 -1.05 16.65
N TYR A 2 9.33 -1.10 16.30
CA TYR A 2 8.54 -2.31 16.12
C TYR A 2 8.09 -2.34 14.66
N LEU A 3 8.25 -3.50 14.02
CA LEU A 3 7.93 -3.71 12.61
C LEU A 3 6.79 -4.71 12.52
N THR A 4 5.68 -4.30 11.92
CA THR A 4 4.58 -5.21 11.58
C THR A 4 4.58 -5.44 10.08
N ILE A 5 4.71 -6.69 9.65
CA ILE A 5 4.62 -7.08 8.24
C ILE A 5 3.35 -7.91 8.06
N SER A 6 2.43 -7.41 7.25
CA SER A 6 1.11 -8.03 7.05
C SER A 6 0.85 -8.30 5.58
N ALA A 7 0.55 -9.56 5.26
CA ALA A 7 0.08 -9.95 3.93
C ALA A 7 -1.32 -9.37 3.69
N GLN A 8 -1.48 -8.60 2.61
CA GLN A 8 -2.72 -7.87 2.36
C GLN A 8 -3.72 -8.75 1.62
N LYS A 9 -4.92 -8.89 2.21
CA LYS A 9 -6.01 -9.75 1.71
C LYS A 9 -7.35 -9.09 1.91
N MET A 10 -8.32 -9.44 1.06
CA MET A 10 -9.70 -8.98 1.19
C MET A 10 -10.59 -10.20 1.46
N GLY A 11 -10.96 -10.39 2.73
CA GLY A 11 -11.69 -11.58 3.17
C GLY A 11 -10.82 -12.85 3.14
N SER A 12 -11.26 -13.87 2.38
CA SER A 12 -10.62 -15.18 2.31
C SER A 12 -9.59 -15.32 1.18
N THR A 13 -9.49 -14.34 0.28
CA THR A 13 -8.57 -14.34 -0.86
C THR A 13 -7.62 -13.14 -0.83
N TYR A 14 -6.44 -13.30 -1.44
CA TYR A 14 -5.51 -12.18 -1.62
C TYR A 14 -6.00 -11.32 -2.78
N ASN A 15 -6.09 -10.00 -2.56
CA ASN A 15 -6.60 -9.08 -3.57
C ASN A 15 -5.66 -9.13 -4.79
N SER A 16 -6.24 -9.26 -5.98
CA SER A 16 -5.48 -9.23 -7.23
C SER A 16 -4.82 -7.87 -7.47
N SER A 17 -5.38 -6.81 -6.87
CA SER A 17 -4.95 -5.44 -7.05
C SER A 17 -4.63 -4.73 -5.72
N VAL A 18 -3.67 -3.82 -5.74
CA VAL A 18 -3.38 -2.90 -4.63
C VAL A 18 -4.36 -1.72 -4.58
N GLY A 19 -5.22 -1.52 -5.59
CA GLY A 19 -6.08 -0.35 -5.73
C GLY A 19 -6.92 0.00 -4.50
N ASN A 20 -7.58 -0.99 -3.88
CA ASN A 20 -8.36 -0.74 -2.66
C ASN A 20 -7.53 -0.21 -1.49
N TYR A 21 -6.24 -0.57 -1.43
CA TYR A 21 -5.32 -0.09 -0.40
C TYR A 21 -4.85 1.33 -0.72
N VAL A 22 -4.55 1.62 -1.98
CA VAL A 22 -4.24 2.97 -2.46
C VAL A 22 -5.42 3.92 -2.20
N ASP A 23 -6.65 3.52 -2.54
CA ASP A 23 -7.87 4.29 -2.28
C ASP A 23 -8.08 4.57 -0.79
N TYR A 24 -7.71 3.61 0.08
CA TYR A 24 -7.79 3.82 1.52
C TYR A 24 -6.78 4.88 1.99
N LEU A 25 -5.53 4.81 1.52
CA LEU A 25 -4.50 5.79 1.86
C LEU A 25 -4.83 7.19 1.34
N GLU A 26 -5.38 7.29 0.12
CA GLU A 26 -5.83 8.57 -0.44
C GLU A 26 -6.98 9.19 0.35
N LYS A 27 -7.91 8.38 0.88
CA LYS A 27 -8.96 8.90 1.79
C LYS A 27 -8.38 9.50 3.06
N GLU A 28 -7.30 8.95 3.61
CA GLU A 28 -6.62 9.53 4.77
C GLU A 28 -5.95 10.89 4.45
N ASN A 29 -5.73 11.21 3.17
CA ASN A 29 -5.26 12.50 2.69
C ASN A 29 -6.38 13.52 2.45
N GLU A 30 -7.64 13.09 2.25
CA GLU A 30 -8.77 13.98 1.97
C GLU A 30 -9.04 14.95 3.13
N ASP A 31 -8.87 14.48 4.37
CA ASP A 31 -9.08 15.25 5.59
C ASP A 31 -7.90 16.17 5.96
N ARG A 32 -6.80 16.12 5.19
CA ARG A 32 -5.58 16.90 5.44
C ARG A 32 -5.52 18.16 4.59
N SER A 33 -4.95 19.22 5.18
CA SER A 33 -4.59 20.44 4.43
C SER A 33 -3.61 20.09 3.30
N PRO A 34 -3.62 20.81 2.16
CA PRO A 34 -2.76 20.50 1.01
C PRO A 34 -1.28 20.37 1.37
N GLU A 35 -0.76 21.18 2.30
CA GLU A 35 0.63 21.10 2.77
C GLU A 35 0.97 19.89 3.66
N LEU A 36 -0.04 19.15 4.15
CA LEU A 36 0.11 17.99 5.04
C LEU A 36 -0.25 16.66 4.38
N ARG A 37 -0.64 16.69 3.10
CA ARG A 37 -0.91 15.47 2.34
C ARG A 37 0.39 14.73 2.10
N GLU A 38 0.34 13.43 2.28
CA GLU A 38 1.48 12.55 2.04
C GLU A 38 1.38 12.00 0.62
N GLU A 39 2.46 12.12 -0.15
CA GLU A 39 2.54 11.55 -1.49
C GLU A 39 3.10 10.12 -1.43
N PHE A 40 2.72 9.30 -2.41
CA PHE A 40 3.42 8.06 -2.65
C PHE A 40 4.82 8.36 -3.20
N PHE A 41 5.78 7.52 -2.87
CA PHE A 41 7.17 7.67 -3.30
C PHE A 41 7.79 6.31 -3.60
N ASP A 42 8.90 6.33 -4.33
CA ASP A 42 9.78 5.19 -4.54
C ASP A 42 11.25 5.60 -4.30
N GLN A 43 12.19 4.78 -4.75
CA GLN A 43 13.63 5.03 -4.55
C GLN A 43 14.21 6.17 -5.43
N GLU A 44 13.55 6.50 -6.54
CA GLU A 44 13.96 7.51 -7.53
C GLU A 44 13.02 8.73 -7.56
N ASN A 45 11.76 8.58 -7.13
CA ASN A 45 10.73 9.61 -7.21
C ASN A 45 10.12 9.90 -5.84
N ASP A 46 10.14 11.17 -5.44
CA ASP A 46 9.50 11.65 -4.20
C ASP A 46 7.97 11.79 -4.33
N SER A 47 7.44 11.77 -5.56
CA SER A 47 6.01 11.85 -5.85
C SER A 47 5.65 10.89 -6.98
N VAL A 48 4.80 9.93 -6.68
CA VAL A 48 4.28 8.91 -7.59
C VAL A 48 2.76 9.00 -7.56
N SER A 49 2.15 9.02 -8.75
CA SER A 49 0.69 9.11 -8.83
C SER A 49 0.03 7.81 -8.33
N PRO A 50 -1.17 7.88 -7.69
CA PRO A 50 -1.90 6.69 -7.26
C PRO A 50 -2.10 5.65 -8.37
N GLN A 51 -2.36 6.10 -9.61
CA GLN A 51 -2.51 5.21 -10.76
C GLN A 51 -1.21 4.47 -11.10
N THR A 52 -0.08 5.17 -11.08
CA THR A 52 1.24 4.56 -11.31
C THR A 52 1.56 3.51 -10.24
N VAL A 53 1.27 3.80 -8.97
CA VAL A 53 1.44 2.84 -7.86
C VAL A 53 0.64 1.56 -8.12
N ILE A 54 -0.62 1.70 -8.55
CA ILE A 54 -1.48 0.55 -8.85
C ILE A 54 -0.93 -0.25 -10.02
N ASP A 55 -0.63 0.40 -11.14
CA ASP A 55 -0.21 -0.26 -12.37
C ASP A 55 1.11 -1.03 -12.18
N GLU A 56 2.10 -0.41 -11.53
CA GLU A 56 3.41 -1.03 -11.37
C GLU A 56 3.41 -2.18 -10.35
N ILE A 57 2.69 -2.04 -9.23
CA ILE A 57 2.58 -3.12 -8.24
C ILE A 57 1.78 -4.29 -8.82
N ASP A 58 0.64 -4.03 -9.45
CA ASP A 58 -0.22 -5.09 -9.99
C ASP A 58 0.46 -5.85 -11.12
N ALA A 59 1.25 -5.17 -11.96
CA ALA A 59 2.04 -5.79 -13.02
C ALA A 59 3.06 -6.81 -12.48
N ASN A 60 3.53 -6.65 -11.24
CA ASN A 60 4.47 -7.58 -10.60
C ASN A 60 3.80 -8.87 -10.07
N THR A 61 2.47 -8.99 -10.15
CA THR A 61 1.73 -10.13 -9.58
C THR A 61 1.43 -11.25 -10.57
N ALA A 62 1.81 -11.10 -11.85
CA ALA A 62 1.38 -11.96 -12.96
C ALA A 62 1.70 -13.46 -12.78
N LYS A 63 2.75 -13.80 -12.01
CA LYS A 63 3.16 -15.20 -11.76
C LYS A 63 2.61 -15.77 -10.44
N LEU A 64 1.90 -14.98 -9.65
CA LEU A 64 1.39 -15.37 -8.34
C LEU A 64 -0.01 -15.98 -8.49
N ARG A 65 -0.31 -17.04 -7.74
CA ARG A 65 -1.66 -17.66 -7.71
C ARG A 65 -2.58 -16.88 -6.78
N GLN A 66 -3.89 -17.12 -6.85
CA GLN A 66 -4.88 -16.43 -5.98
C GLN A 66 -4.67 -16.68 -4.47
N LYS A 67 -4.01 -17.79 -4.11
CA LYS A 67 -3.69 -18.14 -2.73
C LYS A 67 -2.36 -17.55 -2.25
N ASP A 68 -1.59 -16.93 -3.14
CA ASP A 68 -0.33 -16.29 -2.80
C ASP A 68 -0.58 -14.82 -2.47
N PRO A 69 0.03 -14.27 -1.40
CA PRO A 69 0.02 -12.84 -1.14
C PRO A 69 0.57 -12.05 -2.32
N LYS A 70 -0.16 -11.00 -2.73
CA LYS A 70 0.25 -10.15 -3.87
C LYS A 70 1.18 -9.02 -3.44
N PHE A 71 0.89 -8.42 -2.30
CA PHE A 71 1.68 -7.37 -1.68
C PHE A 71 1.59 -7.46 -0.16
N TYR A 72 2.54 -6.81 0.51
CA TYR A 72 2.64 -6.74 1.96
C TYR A 72 2.66 -5.27 2.38
N SER A 73 2.09 -4.97 3.54
CA SER A 73 2.30 -3.70 4.22
C SER A 73 3.36 -3.86 5.30
N ILE A 74 4.22 -2.85 5.45
CA ILE A 74 5.16 -2.75 6.56
C ILE A 74 4.81 -1.50 7.35
N VAL A 75 4.53 -1.66 8.64
CA VAL A 75 4.29 -0.54 9.57
C VAL A 75 5.46 -0.46 10.52
N VAL A 76 6.04 0.73 10.64
CA VAL A 76 7.19 1.01 11.51
C VAL A 76 6.72 1.93 12.64
N SER A 77 6.63 1.37 13.85
CA SER A 77 6.14 2.11 15.03
C SER A 77 7.25 2.23 16.09
N PRO A 78 7.22 3.25 16.96
CA PRO A 78 8.15 3.35 18.09
C PRO A 78 8.04 2.14 19.04
N ASN A 79 6.82 1.64 19.26
CA ASN A 79 6.48 0.54 20.16
C ASN A 79 5.39 -0.39 19.56
N GLN A 80 5.06 -1.49 20.24
CA GLN A 80 4.13 -2.53 19.75
C GLN A 80 2.64 -2.22 19.95
N ARG A 81 2.29 -1.25 20.82
CA ARG A 81 0.89 -0.97 21.20
C ARG A 81 0.19 0.04 20.30
N GLU A 82 0.96 0.80 19.52
CA GLU A 82 0.45 1.72 18.49
C GLU A 82 0.18 1.00 17.16
#